data_AF-A0A0S8IDW0-F1
#
_entry.id   AF-A0A0S8IDW0-F1
#
_cell.length_a   1.000
_cell.length_b   1.000
_cell.length_c   1.000
_cell.angle_alpha   90.00
_cell.angle_beta   90.00
_cell.angle_gamma   90.00
#
_symmetry.space_group_name_H-M   'P 1'
#
loop_
_entity.id
_entity.type
_entity.pdbx_description
1 polymer ?
#
loop_
_entity_poly.entity_id
_entity_poly.type
_entity_poly.pdbx_seq_one_letter_code
_entity_poly.pdbx_strand_id
1 'polypeptide(L)'
;MAFLEIVVKQAWERSSGLCECRRTTHGHNNRCYKYLKWECRGEESEDGWEAHHIIPGGGDILGNCEILCYDCYKAIRINEK
;
A
#
# COMPACT_ATOMS: atom_id res chain seq x y z
N MET A 1 -12.42 3.58 7.74
CA MET A 1 -11.62 3.76 8.96
C MET A 1 -10.15 3.65 8.58
N ALA A 2 -9.26 4.31 9.30
CA ALA A 2 -7.83 4.27 9.03
C ALA A 2 -7.14 3.27 9.97
N PHE A 3 -6.12 2.56 9.49
CA PHE A 3 -5.32 1.66 10.31
C PHE A 3 -4.67 2.40 11.48
N LEU A 4 -4.59 1.72 12.64
CA LEU A 4 -3.76 2.19 13.75
C LEU A 4 -2.29 2.26 13.31
N GLU A 5 -1.55 3.24 13.84
CA GLU A 5 -0.14 3.46 13.47
C GLU A 5 0.74 2.22 13.72
N ILE A 6 0.46 1.45 14.78
CA ILE A 6 1.15 0.20 15.07
C ILE A 6 0.97 -0.85 13.96
N VAL A 7 -0.24 -0.94 13.39
CA VAL A 7 -0.55 -1.87 12.29
C VAL A 7 0.20 -1.43 11.03
N VAL A 8 0.26 -0.12 10.77
CA VAL A 8 1.01 0.42 9.63
C VAL A 8 2.51 0.17 9.77
N LYS A 9 3.09 0.41 10.96
CA LYS A 9 4.50 0.13 11.24
C LYS A 9 4.84 -1.34 11.03
N GLN A 10 4.03 -2.25 11.56
CA GLN A 10 4.21 -3.70 11.36
C GLN A 10 4.08 -4.11 9.89
N ALA A 11 3.12 -3.52 9.16
CA ALA A 11 2.94 -3.78 7.74
C ALA A 11 4.14 -3.30 6.92
N TRP A 12 4.72 -2.15 7.29
CA TRP A 12 5.92 -1.62 6.67
C TRP A 12 7.16 -2.48 6.92
N GLU A 13 7.40 -2.90 8.15
CA GLU A 13 8.50 -3.82 8.47
C GLU A 13 8.36 -5.13 7.67
N ARG A 14 7.13 -5.66 7.60
CA ARG A 14 6.80 -6.85 6.79
C ARG A 14 7.04 -6.63 5.30
N SER A 15 6.76 -5.43 4.78
CA SER A 15 6.97 -5.11 3.36
C SER A 15 8.44 -4.89 3.02
N SER A 16 9.27 -4.62 4.04
CA SER A 16 10.68 -4.23 3.89
C SER A 16 10.85 -2.97 3.03
N GLY A 17 9.92 -2.03 3.13
CA GLY A 17 9.94 -0.77 2.36
C GLY A 17 9.70 -0.95 0.86
N LEU A 18 8.99 -2.02 0.47
CA LEU A 18 8.67 -2.33 -0.92
C LEU A 18 7.17 -2.34 -1.14
N CYS A 19 6.74 -1.86 -2.31
CA CYS A 19 5.35 -1.98 -2.74
C CYS A 19 4.89 -3.45 -2.79
N GLU A 20 3.73 -3.71 -2.21
CA GLU A 20 3.13 -5.04 -2.09
C GLU A 20 2.07 -5.32 -3.14
N CYS A 21 1.75 -4.35 -4.00
CA CYS A 21 0.73 -4.51 -5.03
C CYS A 21 1.03 -5.73 -5.92
N ARG A 22 0.05 -6.63 -6.06
CA ARG A 22 0.10 -7.80 -6.95
C ARG A 22 -0.96 -7.75 -8.07
N ARG A 23 -1.77 -6.69 -8.09
CA ARG A 23 -2.86 -6.55 -9.05
C ARG A 23 -2.27 -6.26 -10.43
N THR A 24 -2.62 -7.04 -11.44
CA THR A 24 -2.10 -6.90 -12.81
C THR A 24 -2.93 -5.98 -13.69
N THR A 25 -3.91 -5.28 -13.09
CA THR A 25 -4.86 -4.40 -13.78
C THR A 25 -4.27 -3.03 -14.12
N HIS A 26 -3.05 -2.73 -13.68
CA HIS A 26 -2.37 -1.45 -13.89
C HIS A 26 -0.85 -1.65 -13.84
N GLY A 27 -0.09 -0.81 -14.55
CA GLY A 27 1.33 -0.44 -14.32
C GLY A 27 2.42 -1.52 -14.18
N HIS A 28 2.08 -2.79 -13.94
CA HIS A 28 2.99 -3.89 -13.66
C HIS A 28 2.27 -5.24 -13.87
N ASN A 29 3.05 -6.29 -14.19
CA ASN A 29 2.52 -7.64 -14.50
C ASN A 29 2.70 -8.66 -13.36
N ASN A 30 3.49 -8.32 -12.34
CA ASN A 30 3.77 -9.16 -11.16
C ASN A 30 3.67 -8.28 -9.90
N ARG A 31 4.28 -8.67 -8.77
CA ARG A 31 4.43 -7.75 -7.65
C ARG A 31 5.24 -6.52 -8.07
N CYS A 32 4.80 -5.33 -7.64
CA CYS A 32 5.39 -4.05 -8.08
C CYS A 32 6.85 -3.86 -7.62
N TYR A 33 7.19 -4.19 -6.36
CA TYR A 33 8.55 -4.08 -5.79
C TYR A 33 9.20 -2.67 -5.86
N LYS A 34 8.44 -1.60 -6.11
CA LYS A 34 8.98 -0.24 -6.02
C LYS A 34 9.49 0.03 -4.61
N TYR A 35 10.69 0.61 -4.50
CA TYR A 35 11.26 1.06 -3.24
C TYR A 35 10.53 2.29 -2.72
N LEU A 36 10.34 2.33 -1.41
CA LEU A 36 9.57 3.35 -0.70
C LEU A 36 10.40 3.87 0.48
N LYS A 37 10.14 5.12 0.90
CA LYS A 37 10.75 5.69 2.10
C LYS A 37 9.71 5.88 3.19
N TRP A 38 10.01 5.42 4.40
CA TRP A 38 9.07 5.48 5.53
C TRP A 38 8.56 6.91 5.78
N GLU A 39 9.45 7.89 5.66
CA GLU A 39 9.15 9.32 5.83
C GLU A 39 8.22 9.90 4.76
N CYS A 40 8.15 9.31 3.56
CA CYS A 40 7.33 9.78 2.44
C CYS A 40 5.88 9.24 2.47
N ARG A 41 5.39 8.85 3.65
CA ARG A 41 4.01 8.34 3.78
C ARG A 41 3.00 9.44 3.44
N GLY A 42 2.06 9.14 2.55
CA GLY A 42 1.01 10.07 2.14
C GLY A 42 1.45 11.10 1.10
N GLU A 43 2.71 11.07 0.66
CA GLU A 43 3.21 11.95 -0.39
C GLU A 43 2.89 11.41 -1.78
N GLU A 44 2.54 12.32 -2.70
CA GLU A 44 2.40 12.01 -4.14
C GLU A 44 3.76 12.03 -4.86
N SER A 45 4.76 11.33 -4.31
CA SER A 45 6.14 11.32 -4.82
C SER A 45 6.55 9.92 -5.32
N GLU A 46 7.69 9.83 -6.00
CA GLU A 46 8.19 8.56 -6.53
C GLU A 46 8.46 7.53 -5.42
N ASP A 47 8.93 8.00 -4.26
CA ASP A 47 9.20 7.21 -3.05
C ASP A 47 7.98 7.15 -2.09
N GLY A 48 6.89 7.82 -2.46
CA GLY A 48 5.68 7.98 -1.67
C GLY A 48 4.82 6.73 -1.62
N TRP A 49 4.12 6.55 -0.50
CA TRP A 49 3.34 5.34 -0.25
C TRP A 49 2.17 5.57 0.71
N GLU A 50 1.23 4.62 0.70
CA GLU A 50 0.13 4.59 1.66
C GLU A 50 -0.25 3.15 2.03
N ALA A 51 -0.83 2.99 3.23
CA ALA A 51 -1.44 1.74 3.67
C ALA A 51 -2.85 1.60 3.10
N HIS A 52 -3.18 0.41 2.60
CA HIS A 52 -4.47 0.12 1.99
C HIS A 52 -5.08 -1.18 2.53
N HIS A 53 -6.41 -1.25 2.54
CA HIS A 53 -7.13 -2.47 2.90
C HIS A 53 -7.08 -3.48 1.74
N ILE A 54 -6.58 -4.68 2.00
CA ILE A 54 -6.57 -5.73 0.97
C ILE A 54 -8.02 -6.11 0.60
N ILE A 55 -8.86 -6.28 1.62
CA ILE A 55 -10.29 -6.55 1.51
C ILE A 55 -11.06 -5.31 1.97
N PRO A 56 -11.79 -4.63 1.06
CA PRO A 56 -12.65 -3.51 1.40
C PRO A 56 -13.68 -3.90 2.47
N GLY A 57 -13.84 -3.06 3.50
CA GLY A 57 -14.75 -3.33 4.62
C GLY A 57 -14.28 -4.42 5.60
N GLY A 58 -13.12 -5.03 5.36
CA GLY A 58 -12.45 -5.88 6.35
C GLY A 58 -11.91 -5.08 7.54
N GLY A 59 -11.50 -5.78 8.60
CA GLY A 59 -10.97 -5.14 9.81
C GLY A 59 -9.64 -4.41 9.60
N ASP A 60 -9.35 -3.46 10.49
CA ASP A 60 -8.11 -2.67 10.54
C ASP A 60 -6.94 -3.46 11.16
N ILE A 61 -6.68 -4.67 10.64
CA ILE A 61 -5.68 -5.62 11.15
C ILE A 61 -4.49 -5.76 10.20
N LEU A 62 -3.34 -6.22 10.73
CA LEU A 62 -2.10 -6.42 9.95
C LEU A 62 -2.30 -7.31 8.71
N GLY A 63 -3.08 -8.39 8.84
CA GLY A 63 -3.36 -9.31 7.73
C GLY A 63 -4.23 -8.70 6.61
N ASN A 64 -4.87 -7.56 6.86
CA ASN A 64 -5.67 -6.84 5.89
C ASN A 64 -5.02 -5.51 5.47
N CYS A 65 -3.79 -5.23 5.91
CA CYS A 65 -3.05 -4.01 5.61
C CYS A 65 -1.93 -4.30 4.62
N GLU A 66 -1.99 -3.72 3.42
CA GLU A 66 -0.92 -3.76 2.42
C GLU A 66 -0.27 -2.40 2.23
N ILE A 67 1.04 -2.39 1.97
CA ILE A 67 1.81 -1.18 1.66
C ILE A 67 1.88 -0.99 0.15
N LEU A 68 1.43 0.16 -0.34
CA LEU A 68 1.39 0.47 -1.77
C LEU A 68 2.17 1.73 -2.09
N CYS A 69 2.92 1.72 -3.19
CA CYS A 69 3.43 2.97 -3.76
C CYS A 69 2.25 3.85 -4.19
N TYR A 70 2.51 5.16 -4.27
CA TYR A 70 1.47 6.12 -4.60
C TYR A 70 0.77 5.81 -5.94
N ASP A 71 1.52 5.40 -6.95
CA ASP A 71 0.98 5.02 -8.27
C ASP A 71 -0.02 3.86 -8.19
N CYS A 72 0.32 2.80 -7.46
CA CYS A 72 -0.55 1.63 -7.25
C CYS A 72 -1.77 2.00 -6.40
N TYR A 73 -1.55 2.74 -5.32
CA TYR A 73 -2.63 3.21 -4.43
C TYR A 73 -3.67 4.03 -5.21
N LYS A 74 -3.22 4.96 -6.04
CA LYS A 74 -4.10 5.77 -6.89
C LYS A 74 -4.84 4.93 -7.93
N ALA A 75 -4.16 4.00 -8.60
CA ALA A 75 -4.76 3.13 -9.60
C ALA A 75 -5.86 2.24 -9.00
N ILE A 76 -5.66 1.71 -7.80
CA ILE A 76 -6.65 0.86 -7.12
C ILE A 76 -7.87 1.68 -6.71
N ARG A 77 -7.66 2.85 -6.10
CA ARG A 77 -8.78 3.72 -5.67
C ARG A 77 -9.65 4.25 -6.80
N ILE A 78 -9.11 4.33 -8.02
CA ILE A 78 -9.91 4.66 -9.22
C ILE A 78 -10.81 3.48 -9.60
N ASN A 79 -10.31 2.26 -9.49
CA ASN A 79 -11.01 1.03 -9.89
C ASN A 79 -11.99 0.49 -8.84
N GLU A 80 -12.02 1.05 -7.63
CA GLU A 80 -12.97 0.70 -6.55
C GLU A 80 -14.26 1.53 -6.54
N LYS A 81 -14.46 2.40 -7.55
CA LYS A 81 -15.71 3.11 -7.80
C LYS A 81 -16.66 2.29 -8.66
#